data_AF-A0A166CTY9-F1
#
_entry.id   AF-A0A166CTY9-F1
#
_cell.length_a   1.000
_cell.length_b   1.000
_cell.length_c   1.000
_cell.angle_alpha   90.00
_cell.angle_beta   90.00
_cell.angle_gamma   90.00
#
_symmetry.space_group_name_H-M   'P 1'
#
loop_
_entity.id
_entity.type
_entity.pdbx_description
1 polymer ?
#
loop_
_entity_poly.entity_id
_entity_poly.type
_entity_poly.pdbx_seq_one_letter_code
_entity_poly.pdbx_strand_id
1 'polypeptide(L)'
;MAFEVLKVFKIFDKANKNRLLYALLMVIVVILVATMIGNVSAATYTITTSNSTSSIDAFLSNEDYENPSPLANGDTVVFNAGKYNLDLNVNKAIKLKANGKVTVNNIFTSKNTIVTGFIVKEGFYADRSNNISKNTIGYLQLSGSKSRIINNIIKGGLSVYSSNNVVKKNYISSESSIDGRKNIVTSNTFKKNVYIYDNNNKIVGNKVATNYKIFTSGKKNILKNNKQSYRDLALSNVGKISKGHVLSVKNIGTKSTKVCYIKIDNYDRTVYKIKVPALKKGKSTKVLIPKRVINKLKYRYYETRYYGGFIHLDYKNKNKDADLSNNHLDLVSNKKGYEVYVNMM
;
A
#
# COMPACT_ATOMS: atom_id res chain seq x y z
N MET A 1 -21.90 -65.05 -1.06
CA MET A 1 -21.12 -63.82 -1.36
C MET A 1 -21.95 -62.71 -2.07
N ALA A 2 -23.29 -62.81 -2.13
CA ALA A 2 -24.16 -61.80 -2.76
C ALA A 2 -25.07 -61.03 -1.76
N PHE A 3 -25.04 -61.39 -0.47
CA PHE A 3 -25.91 -60.81 0.56
C PHE A 3 -25.30 -59.64 1.36
N GLU A 4 -23.98 -59.43 1.25
CA GLU A 4 -23.26 -58.33 1.93
C GLU A 4 -23.19 -57.05 1.08
N VAL A 5 -23.29 -57.14 -0.26
CA VAL A 5 -23.23 -55.99 -1.18
C VAL A 5 -24.53 -55.16 -1.17
N LEU A 6 -25.68 -55.78 -0.86
CA LEU A 6 -26.98 -55.08 -0.83
C LEU A 6 -27.20 -54.21 0.42
N LYS A 7 -26.44 -54.41 1.50
CA LYS A 7 -26.56 -53.59 2.72
C LYS A 7 -25.82 -52.25 2.61
N VAL A 8 -24.77 -52.18 1.79
CA VAL A 8 -24.01 -50.93 1.55
C VAL A 8 -24.86 -49.90 0.77
N PHE A 9 -25.79 -50.34 -0.06
CA PHE A 9 -26.67 -49.44 -0.83
C PHE A 9 -27.92 -48.95 -0.09
N LYS A 10 -28.26 -49.52 1.08
CA LYS A 10 -29.42 -49.08 1.89
C LYS A 10 -29.09 -47.93 2.86
N ILE A 11 -27.86 -47.41 2.86
CA ILE A 11 -27.41 -46.28 3.71
C ILE A 11 -27.43 -44.93 2.95
N PHE A 12 -28.11 -44.86 1.80
CA PHE A 12 -28.40 -43.57 1.16
C PHE A 12 -29.85 -43.17 1.40
N ASP A 13 -30.05 -42.60 2.59
CA ASP A 13 -31.26 -41.91 2.99
C ASP A 13 -31.71 -40.92 1.90
N LYS A 14 -33.01 -40.71 1.74
CA LYS A 14 -33.61 -39.88 0.67
C LYS A 14 -33.06 -38.45 0.67
N ALA A 15 -32.63 -37.97 1.84
CA ALA A 15 -31.93 -36.69 2.03
C ALA A 15 -30.52 -36.64 1.40
N ASN A 16 -29.79 -37.76 1.37
CA ASN A 16 -28.45 -37.83 0.79
C ASN A 16 -28.47 -37.92 -0.75
N LYS A 17 -29.49 -38.55 -1.35
CA LYS A 17 -29.67 -38.54 -2.82
C LYS A 17 -29.93 -37.13 -3.35
N ASN A 18 -30.76 -36.35 -2.66
CA ASN A 18 -31.02 -34.96 -3.04
C ASN A 18 -29.77 -34.09 -2.90
N ARG A 19 -28.98 -34.26 -1.83
CA ARG A 19 -27.70 -33.54 -1.65
C ARG A 19 -26.67 -33.91 -2.72
N LEU A 20 -26.58 -35.18 -3.10
CA LEU A 20 -25.70 -35.64 -4.18
C LEU A 20 -26.14 -35.06 -5.52
N LEU A 21 -27.44 -35.02 -5.80
CA LEU A 21 -28.02 -34.41 -6.99
C LEU A 21 -27.74 -32.90 -7.06
N TYR A 22 -27.90 -32.17 -5.95
CA TYR A 22 -27.56 -30.74 -5.88
C TYR A 22 -26.06 -30.48 -6.07
N ALA A 23 -25.20 -31.32 -5.51
CA ALA A 23 -23.75 -31.23 -5.73
C ALA A 23 -23.40 -31.48 -7.21
N LEU A 24 -24.03 -32.47 -7.84
CA LEU A 24 -23.83 -32.79 -9.26
C LEU A 24 -24.33 -31.64 -10.16
N LEU A 25 -25.51 -31.08 -9.86
CA LEU A 25 -26.07 -29.91 -10.55
C LEU A 25 -25.16 -28.69 -10.40
N MET A 26 -24.61 -28.44 -9.21
CA MET A 26 -23.64 -27.36 -8.99
C MET A 26 -22.36 -27.57 -9.82
N VAL A 27 -21.85 -28.80 -9.91
CA VAL A 27 -20.70 -29.11 -10.77
C VAL A 27 -21.03 -28.88 -12.24
N ILE A 28 -22.22 -29.31 -12.70
CA ILE A 28 -22.68 -29.10 -14.08
C ILE A 28 -22.84 -27.60 -14.38
N VAL A 29 -23.42 -26.81 -13.47
CA VAL A 29 -23.54 -25.36 -13.61
C VAL A 29 -22.17 -24.69 -13.65
N VAL A 30 -21.21 -25.12 -12.81
CA VAL A 30 -19.83 -24.62 -12.85
C VAL A 30 -19.15 -24.95 -14.18
N ILE A 31 -19.37 -26.16 -14.73
CA ILE A 31 -18.85 -26.56 -16.04
C ILE A 31 -19.50 -25.75 -17.15
N LEU A 32 -20.82 -25.55 -17.14
CA LEU A 32 -21.55 -24.72 -18.10
C LEU A 32 -21.11 -23.26 -18.06
N VAL A 33 -20.94 -22.69 -16.88
CA VAL A 33 -20.40 -21.34 -16.71
C VAL A 33 -18.95 -21.27 -17.22
N ALA A 34 -18.13 -22.29 -16.95
CA ALA A 34 -16.75 -22.34 -17.44
C ALA A 34 -16.66 -22.48 -18.97
N THR A 35 -17.53 -23.26 -19.61
CA THR A 35 -17.56 -23.43 -21.07
C THR A 35 -18.16 -22.22 -21.78
N MET A 36 -19.17 -21.56 -21.19
CA MET A 36 -19.70 -20.29 -21.70
C MET A 36 -18.70 -19.13 -21.58
N ILE A 37 -17.87 -19.10 -20.53
CA ILE A 37 -16.75 -18.15 -20.42
C ILE A 37 -15.60 -18.54 -21.36
N GLY A 38 -15.44 -19.83 -21.67
CA GLY A 38 -14.37 -20.38 -22.51
C GLY A 38 -14.51 -20.10 -24.02
N ASN A 39 -15.68 -19.65 -24.49
CA ASN A 39 -15.98 -19.47 -25.92
C ASN A 39 -15.90 -18.01 -26.42
N VAL A 40 -15.38 -17.06 -25.63
CA VAL A 40 -14.98 -15.77 -26.20
C VAL A 40 -13.64 -15.98 -26.89
N SER A 41 -13.66 -16.14 -28.22
CA SER A 41 -12.44 -16.21 -29.04
C SER A 41 -11.65 -14.91 -28.87
N ALA A 42 -10.67 -14.92 -27.97
CA ALA A 42 -9.79 -13.77 -27.75
C ALA A 42 -8.92 -13.58 -28.99
N ALA A 43 -9.14 -12.48 -29.71
CA ALA A 43 -8.37 -12.14 -30.90
C ALA A 43 -6.96 -11.67 -30.53
N THR A 44 -6.03 -11.84 -31.48
CA THR A 44 -4.67 -11.29 -31.36
C THR A 44 -4.42 -10.30 -32.49
N TYR A 45 -4.09 -9.07 -32.12
CA TYR A 45 -3.78 -7.98 -33.04
C TYR A 45 -2.30 -7.63 -32.95
N THR A 46 -1.70 -7.28 -34.07
CA THR A 46 -0.29 -6.88 -34.14
C THR A 46 -0.19 -5.41 -34.54
N ILE A 47 0.57 -4.63 -33.75
CA ILE A 47 0.90 -3.24 -34.02
C ILE A 47 2.37 -3.16 -34.40
N THR A 48 2.66 -2.38 -35.43
CA THR A 48 4.01 -2.11 -35.91
C THR A 48 4.24 -0.61 -36.00
N THR A 49 5.49 -0.18 -36.19
CA THR A 49 5.83 1.24 -36.29
C THR A 49 5.32 1.92 -37.57
N SER A 50 4.79 1.17 -38.54
CA SER A 50 4.14 1.75 -39.72
C SER A 50 2.70 2.20 -39.44
N ASN A 51 2.10 1.77 -38.33
CA ASN A 51 0.81 2.29 -37.87
C ASN A 51 1.01 3.73 -37.35
N SER A 52 0.14 4.67 -37.74
CA SER A 52 0.20 6.03 -37.21
C SER A 52 -0.19 6.06 -35.73
N THR A 53 0.35 7.02 -34.96
CA THR A 53 -0.06 7.24 -33.57
C THR A 53 -1.58 7.38 -33.43
N SER A 54 -2.22 8.17 -34.30
CA SER A 54 -3.68 8.35 -34.30
C SER A 54 -4.44 7.04 -34.51
N SER A 55 -3.96 6.14 -35.36
CA SER A 55 -4.58 4.83 -35.58
C SER A 55 -4.46 3.92 -34.35
N ILE A 56 -3.32 3.96 -33.64
CA ILE A 56 -3.08 3.17 -32.43
C ILE A 56 -3.95 3.70 -31.29
N ASP A 57 -4.06 5.02 -31.15
CA ASP A 57 -4.86 5.67 -30.13
C ASP A 57 -6.36 5.40 -30.35
N ALA A 58 -6.86 5.53 -31.58
CA ALA A 58 -8.23 5.16 -31.92
C ALA A 58 -8.50 3.67 -31.66
N PHE A 59 -7.53 2.80 -31.98
CA PHE A 59 -7.65 1.37 -31.74
C PHE A 59 -7.72 0.99 -30.26
N LEU A 60 -6.97 1.66 -29.39
CA LEU A 60 -6.89 1.37 -27.95
C LEU A 60 -7.92 2.10 -27.09
N SER A 61 -8.33 3.30 -27.51
CA SER A 61 -9.30 4.13 -26.79
C SER A 61 -10.72 3.57 -26.91
N ASN A 62 -11.55 3.90 -25.92
CA ASN A 62 -12.90 3.37 -25.75
C ASN A 62 -13.97 4.46 -25.94
N GLU A 63 -13.57 5.64 -26.39
CA GLU A 63 -14.32 6.89 -26.19
C GLU A 63 -14.97 7.42 -27.47
N ASP A 64 -14.70 6.83 -28.62
CA ASP A 64 -15.45 7.14 -29.85
C ASP A 64 -16.68 6.20 -29.95
N TYR A 65 -17.86 6.76 -29.67
CA TYR A 65 -19.14 6.05 -29.83
C TYR A 65 -19.51 5.87 -31.31
N GLU A 66 -18.99 6.72 -32.19
CA GLU A 66 -19.22 6.67 -33.64
C GLU A 66 -18.28 5.63 -34.28
N ASN A 67 -17.06 5.46 -33.75
CA ASN A 67 -16.10 4.43 -34.18
C ASN A 67 -15.61 3.58 -33.00
N PRO A 68 -16.42 2.64 -32.50
CA PRO A 68 -16.04 1.83 -31.35
C PRO A 68 -14.80 0.99 -31.66
N SER A 69 -13.81 1.04 -30.76
CA SER A 69 -12.61 0.20 -30.87
C SER A 69 -12.99 -1.29 -31.02
N PRO A 70 -12.42 -2.00 -32.01
CA PRO A 70 -12.74 -3.41 -32.27
C PRO A 70 -12.25 -4.36 -31.17
N LEU A 71 -11.50 -3.87 -30.19
CA LEU A 71 -10.99 -4.67 -29.09
C LEU A 71 -12.10 -5.18 -28.17
N ALA A 72 -12.15 -6.47 -27.93
CA ALA A 72 -12.98 -7.10 -26.92
C ALA A 72 -12.17 -7.37 -25.63
N ASN A 73 -12.87 -7.55 -24.51
CA ASN A 73 -12.21 -8.05 -23.30
C ASN A 73 -11.66 -9.45 -23.55
N GLY A 74 -10.43 -9.70 -23.09
CA GLY A 74 -9.71 -10.96 -23.30
C GLY A 74 -8.68 -10.91 -24.44
N ASP A 75 -8.84 -9.98 -25.38
CA ASP A 75 -7.97 -9.85 -26.56
C ASP A 75 -6.50 -9.58 -26.19
N THR A 76 -5.62 -9.88 -27.14
CA THR A 76 -4.18 -9.61 -27.05
C THR A 76 -3.75 -8.61 -28.11
N VAL A 77 -3.04 -7.57 -27.71
CA VAL A 77 -2.38 -6.62 -28.60
C VAL A 77 -0.88 -6.78 -28.46
N VAL A 78 -0.21 -7.16 -29.56
CA VAL A 78 1.23 -7.39 -29.63
C VAL A 78 1.88 -6.23 -30.37
N PHE A 79 2.78 -5.52 -29.71
CA PHE A 79 3.60 -4.48 -30.33
C PHE A 79 4.90 -5.10 -30.81
N ASN A 80 5.23 -4.98 -32.09
CA ASN A 80 6.54 -5.36 -32.60
C ASN A 80 7.61 -4.33 -32.24
N ALA A 81 8.87 -4.79 -32.20
CA ALA A 81 10.02 -3.98 -31.81
C ALA A 81 10.04 -2.62 -32.52
N GLY A 82 10.31 -1.57 -31.77
CA GLY A 82 10.21 -0.21 -32.27
C GLY A 82 10.09 0.84 -31.17
N LYS A 83 10.23 2.09 -31.57
CA LYS A 83 10.03 3.25 -30.70
C LYS A 83 8.75 3.96 -31.12
N TYR A 84 7.75 3.88 -30.27
CA TYR A 84 6.45 4.51 -30.43
C TYR A 84 6.45 5.76 -29.55
N ASN A 85 6.49 6.95 -30.15
CA ASN A 85 6.47 8.21 -29.41
C ASN A 85 5.02 8.59 -29.06
N LEU A 86 4.35 7.74 -28.29
CA LEU A 86 2.95 7.92 -27.90
C LEU A 86 2.69 7.37 -26.49
N ASP A 87 1.56 7.79 -25.94
CA ASP A 87 1.04 7.35 -24.65
C ASP A 87 -0.06 6.31 -24.86
N LEU A 88 0.10 5.13 -24.27
CA LEU A 88 -0.89 4.06 -24.41
C LEU A 88 -2.01 4.22 -23.38
N ASN A 89 -3.20 4.61 -23.83
CA ASN A 89 -4.40 4.69 -23.01
C ASN A 89 -5.25 3.42 -23.16
N VAL A 90 -5.23 2.53 -22.16
CA VAL A 90 -5.89 1.22 -22.21
C VAL A 90 -7.00 1.12 -21.17
N ASN A 91 -8.25 1.17 -21.63
CA ASN A 91 -9.46 1.10 -20.80
C ASN A 91 -10.30 -0.17 -21.07
N LYS A 92 -9.64 -1.29 -21.37
CA LYS A 92 -10.25 -2.61 -21.62
C LYS A 92 -9.49 -3.71 -20.88
N ALA A 93 -10.16 -4.82 -20.55
CA ALA A 93 -9.52 -5.95 -19.88
C ALA A 93 -8.80 -6.84 -20.92
N ILE A 94 -7.66 -6.36 -21.43
CA ILE A 94 -6.89 -6.99 -22.52
C ILE A 94 -5.47 -7.33 -22.08
N LYS A 95 -4.74 -8.03 -22.97
CA LYS A 95 -3.31 -8.33 -22.80
C LYS A 95 -2.50 -7.46 -23.76
N LEU A 96 -1.67 -6.59 -23.21
CA LEU A 96 -0.73 -5.76 -23.95
C LEU A 96 0.67 -6.39 -23.84
N LYS A 97 1.26 -6.78 -24.98
CA LYS A 97 2.55 -7.47 -25.03
C LYS A 97 3.53 -6.77 -25.96
N ALA A 98 4.77 -6.62 -25.51
CA ALA A 98 5.89 -6.24 -26.37
C ALA A 98 6.55 -7.50 -26.95
N ASN A 99 6.75 -7.50 -28.26
CA ASN A 99 7.55 -8.48 -28.99
C ASN A 99 8.89 -7.82 -29.39
N GLY A 100 9.94 -8.12 -28.63
CA GLY A 100 11.24 -7.46 -28.75
C GLY A 100 11.30 -6.11 -28.01
N LYS A 101 12.18 -5.22 -28.46
CA LYS A 101 12.42 -3.93 -27.78
C LYS A 101 11.37 -2.89 -28.19
N VAL A 102 10.27 -2.83 -27.43
CA VAL A 102 9.19 -1.84 -27.64
C VAL A 102 9.33 -0.71 -26.64
N THR A 103 9.46 0.51 -27.14
CA THR A 103 9.54 1.72 -26.31
C THR A 103 8.31 2.60 -26.50
N VAL A 104 7.71 3.05 -25.40
CA VAL A 104 6.59 3.99 -25.34
C VAL A 104 6.89 5.12 -24.35
N ASN A 105 6.14 6.22 -24.40
CA ASN A 105 6.30 7.33 -23.45
C ASN A 105 5.66 6.95 -22.12
N ASN A 106 4.33 6.88 -22.09
CA ASN A 106 3.54 6.46 -20.92
C ASN A 106 2.61 5.28 -21.22
N ILE A 107 2.17 4.61 -20.16
CA ILE A 107 1.07 3.64 -20.21
C ILE A 107 0.06 3.97 -19.10
N PHE A 108 -1.19 4.15 -19.48
CA PHE A 108 -2.33 4.36 -18.59
C PHE A 108 -3.28 3.17 -18.70
N THR A 109 -3.53 2.46 -17.60
CA THR A 109 -4.44 1.31 -17.58
C THR A 109 -5.52 1.51 -16.52
N SER A 110 -6.79 1.36 -16.89
CA SER A 110 -7.93 1.58 -15.97
C SER A 110 -8.86 0.39 -15.76
N LYS A 111 -8.58 -0.76 -16.40
CA LYS A 111 -9.29 -2.04 -16.22
C LYS A 111 -8.29 -3.20 -16.18
N ASN A 112 -8.76 -4.40 -15.81
CA ASN A 112 -8.05 -5.69 -15.66
C ASN A 112 -7.05 -6.06 -16.77
N THR A 113 -6.00 -5.26 -16.94
CA THR A 113 -5.09 -5.31 -18.07
C THR A 113 -3.83 -6.08 -17.67
N ILE A 114 -3.32 -6.89 -18.59
CA ILE A 114 -2.04 -7.57 -18.43
C ILE A 114 -1.03 -6.87 -19.33
N VAL A 115 -0.02 -6.21 -18.76
CA VAL A 115 1.01 -5.48 -19.53
C VAL A 115 2.39 -6.10 -19.33
N THR A 116 3.01 -6.53 -20.42
CA THR A 116 4.28 -7.27 -20.38
C THR A 116 5.31 -6.84 -21.43
N GLY A 117 6.55 -6.63 -20.99
CA GLY A 117 7.74 -6.54 -21.85
C GLY A 117 8.09 -5.14 -22.37
N PHE A 118 7.37 -4.09 -21.98
CA PHE A 118 7.58 -2.74 -22.50
C PHE A 118 8.75 -2.01 -21.85
N ILE A 119 9.35 -1.09 -22.61
CA ILE A 119 10.19 -0.01 -22.09
C ILE A 119 9.32 1.25 -22.05
N VAL A 120 8.84 1.60 -20.86
CA VAL A 120 8.06 2.81 -20.60
C VAL A 120 9.01 3.88 -20.11
N LYS A 121 9.22 4.94 -20.91
CA LYS A 121 10.24 5.95 -20.62
C LYS A 121 9.90 6.80 -19.41
N GLU A 122 8.66 7.26 -19.33
CA GLU A 122 8.22 8.26 -18.37
C GLU A 122 7.46 7.60 -17.23
N GLY A 123 6.21 7.22 -17.42
CA GLY A 123 5.34 6.73 -16.35
C GLY A 123 4.41 5.59 -16.75
N PHE A 124 4.17 4.69 -15.79
CA PHE A 124 3.10 3.70 -15.84
C PHE A 124 2.10 4.03 -14.75
N TYR A 125 0.87 4.32 -15.14
CA TYR A 125 -0.23 4.71 -14.27
C TYR A 125 -1.33 3.66 -14.33
N ALA A 126 -1.58 3.00 -13.20
CA ALA A 126 -2.50 1.88 -13.13
C ALA A 126 -3.62 2.12 -12.12
N ASP A 127 -4.86 2.02 -12.58
CA ASP A 127 -6.07 2.01 -11.78
C ASP A 127 -6.76 0.65 -11.83
N ARG A 128 -7.59 0.34 -10.82
CA ARG A 128 -8.21 -1.00 -10.62
C ARG A 128 -7.19 -2.16 -10.54
N SER A 129 -7.56 -3.36 -10.95
CA SER A 129 -6.67 -4.54 -10.88
C SER A 129 -5.87 -4.65 -12.16
N ASN A 130 -4.56 -4.88 -12.10
CA ASN A 130 -3.71 -5.05 -13.28
C ASN A 130 -2.59 -6.08 -13.02
N ASN A 131 -2.08 -6.70 -14.07
CA ASN A 131 -0.89 -7.54 -14.03
C ASN A 131 0.24 -6.88 -14.83
N ILE A 132 1.22 -6.30 -14.14
CA ILE A 132 2.31 -5.53 -14.73
C ILE A 132 3.59 -6.31 -14.52
N SER A 133 4.19 -6.84 -15.60
CA SER A 133 5.38 -7.70 -15.46
C SER A 133 6.42 -7.58 -16.56
N LYS A 134 7.69 -7.83 -16.21
CA LYS A 134 8.82 -7.84 -17.17
C LYS A 134 8.99 -6.53 -17.94
N ASN A 135 8.53 -5.40 -17.41
CA ASN A 135 8.69 -4.10 -18.03
C ASN A 135 9.94 -3.39 -17.47
N THR A 136 10.52 -2.50 -18.27
CA THR A 136 11.40 -1.43 -17.79
C THR A 136 10.59 -0.15 -17.74
N ILE A 137 10.46 0.46 -16.58
CA ILE A 137 9.54 1.57 -16.33
C ILE A 137 10.33 2.75 -15.78
N GLY A 138 10.04 3.96 -16.25
CA GLY A 138 10.45 5.21 -15.62
C GLY A 138 9.85 5.26 -14.21
N TYR A 139 8.66 5.79 -14.03
CA TYR A 139 7.95 5.85 -12.76
C TYR A 139 6.73 4.91 -12.76
N LEU A 140 6.39 4.29 -11.63
CA LEU A 140 5.16 3.50 -11.51
C LEU A 140 4.28 4.07 -10.42
N GLN A 141 3.04 4.40 -10.78
CA GLN A 141 1.97 4.76 -9.86
C GLN A 141 0.81 3.79 -9.97
N LEU A 142 0.36 3.29 -8.83
CA LEU A 142 -0.76 2.38 -8.70
C LEU A 142 -1.79 2.94 -7.73
N SER A 143 -2.96 3.30 -8.24
CA SER A 143 -4.12 3.70 -7.42
C SER A 143 -5.17 2.58 -7.32
N GLY A 144 -4.98 1.50 -8.08
CA GLY A 144 -5.92 0.38 -8.18
C GLY A 144 -5.64 -0.80 -7.24
N SER A 145 -6.67 -1.55 -6.83
CA SER A 145 -6.55 -2.70 -5.90
C SER A 145 -6.38 -4.06 -6.61
N LYS A 146 -5.86 -5.08 -5.90
CA LYS A 146 -5.67 -6.45 -6.42
C LYS A 146 -4.70 -6.57 -7.60
N SER A 147 -3.84 -5.57 -7.80
CA SER A 147 -2.84 -5.59 -8.86
C SER A 147 -1.62 -6.45 -8.50
N ARG A 148 -0.93 -6.96 -9.52
CA ARG A 148 0.31 -7.73 -9.43
C ARG A 148 1.41 -7.02 -10.21
N ILE A 149 2.37 -6.44 -9.50
CA ILE A 149 3.56 -5.79 -10.06
C ILE A 149 4.74 -6.75 -9.85
N ILE A 150 5.15 -7.48 -10.89
CA ILE A 150 6.07 -8.61 -10.76
C ILE A 150 7.22 -8.57 -11.77
N ASN A 151 8.47 -8.75 -11.30
CA ASN A 151 9.65 -8.86 -12.16
C ASN A 151 9.87 -7.65 -13.10
N ASN A 152 9.61 -6.43 -12.64
CA ASN A 152 9.89 -5.21 -13.40
C ASN A 152 11.21 -4.57 -12.97
N ILE A 153 11.79 -3.78 -13.88
CA ILE A 153 12.86 -2.82 -13.59
C ILE A 153 12.20 -1.43 -13.54
N ILE A 154 12.11 -0.83 -12.37
CA ILE A 154 11.53 0.50 -12.15
C ILE A 154 12.70 1.45 -11.88
N LYS A 155 13.02 2.30 -12.86
CA LYS A 155 14.17 3.21 -12.81
C LYS A 155 13.90 4.43 -11.93
N GLY A 156 12.66 4.87 -11.87
CA GLY A 156 12.12 5.90 -11.00
C GLY A 156 11.47 5.30 -9.77
N GLY A 157 10.61 6.09 -9.13
CA GLY A 157 9.91 5.70 -7.92
C GLY A 157 8.76 4.72 -8.17
N LEU A 158 8.37 4.04 -7.10
CA LEU A 158 7.15 3.24 -7.04
C LEU A 158 6.21 3.86 -6.00
N SER A 159 5.01 4.25 -6.41
CA SER A 159 3.96 4.74 -5.52
C SER A 159 2.73 3.84 -5.59
N VAL A 160 2.32 3.27 -4.46
CA VAL A 160 1.14 2.40 -4.35
C VAL A 160 0.19 3.00 -3.33
N TYR A 161 -0.92 3.59 -3.76
CA TYR A 161 -1.91 4.27 -2.90
C TYR A 161 -3.12 3.39 -2.53
N SER A 162 -3.05 2.11 -2.85
CA SER A 162 -4.22 1.22 -2.84
C SER A 162 -3.94 -0.11 -2.12
N SER A 163 -4.98 -0.90 -1.94
CA SER A 163 -4.97 -2.08 -1.06
C SER A 163 -4.96 -3.42 -1.81
N ASN A 164 -4.51 -4.48 -1.13
CA ASN A 164 -4.51 -5.88 -1.61
C ASN A 164 -3.64 -6.14 -2.85
N ASN A 165 -2.61 -5.34 -3.08
CA ASN A 165 -1.72 -5.52 -4.21
C ASN A 165 -0.55 -6.45 -3.88
N VAL A 166 0.06 -7.04 -4.91
CA VAL A 166 1.26 -7.84 -4.82
C VAL A 166 2.39 -7.13 -5.56
N VAL A 167 3.41 -6.70 -4.82
CA VAL A 167 4.64 -6.10 -5.37
C VAL A 167 5.78 -7.08 -5.11
N LYS A 168 6.23 -7.79 -6.15
CA LYS A 168 7.15 -8.91 -5.98
C LYS A 168 8.28 -8.95 -7.00
N LYS A 169 9.51 -9.24 -6.53
CA LYS A 169 10.69 -9.48 -7.39
C LYS A 169 11.02 -8.32 -8.35
N ASN A 170 10.66 -7.08 -8.00
CA ASN A 170 11.02 -5.91 -8.80
C ASN A 170 12.39 -5.37 -8.39
N TYR A 171 13.08 -4.75 -9.33
CA TYR A 171 14.28 -3.94 -9.10
C TYR A 171 13.89 -2.46 -9.19
N ILE A 172 14.08 -1.69 -8.11
CA ILE A 172 13.55 -0.34 -7.98
C ILE A 172 14.69 0.61 -7.60
N SER A 173 14.94 1.61 -8.45
CA SER A 173 16.17 2.41 -8.39
C SER A 173 16.02 3.72 -7.61
N SER A 174 14.79 4.21 -7.41
CA SER A 174 14.49 5.45 -6.68
C SER A 174 13.62 5.22 -5.45
N GLU A 175 13.34 6.29 -4.71
CA GLU A 175 12.49 6.24 -3.51
C GLU A 175 11.09 5.74 -3.83
N SER A 176 10.48 5.04 -2.88
CA SER A 176 9.18 4.39 -3.08
C SER A 176 8.25 4.59 -1.88
N SER A 177 6.96 4.70 -2.16
CA SER A 177 5.90 4.85 -1.18
C SER A 177 4.83 3.77 -1.38
N ILE A 178 4.37 3.18 -0.27
CA ILE A 178 3.28 2.19 -0.25
C ILE A 178 2.31 2.62 0.85
N ASP A 179 1.26 3.32 0.42
CA ASP A 179 0.24 3.96 1.22
C ASP A 179 -1.12 3.28 1.00
N GLY A 180 -1.21 2.01 1.34
CA GLY A 180 -2.45 1.25 1.28
C GLY A 180 -2.39 0.00 2.14
N ARG A 181 -3.52 -0.69 2.33
CA ARG A 181 -3.68 -1.80 3.29
C ARG A 181 -3.48 -3.17 2.65
N LYS A 182 -3.02 -4.14 3.44
CA LYS A 182 -2.96 -5.56 3.05
C LYS A 182 -2.17 -5.84 1.77
N ASN A 183 -1.24 -4.96 1.39
CA ASN A 183 -0.34 -5.21 0.28
C ASN A 183 0.70 -6.26 0.66
N ILE A 184 1.14 -7.07 -0.30
CA ILE A 184 2.21 -8.04 -0.15
C ILE A 184 3.42 -7.53 -0.93
N VAL A 185 4.43 -7.08 -0.19
CA VAL A 185 5.67 -6.48 -0.72
C VAL A 185 6.81 -7.44 -0.44
N THR A 186 7.26 -8.21 -1.44
CA THR A 186 8.17 -9.32 -1.18
C THR A 186 9.26 -9.52 -2.23
N SER A 187 10.46 -9.86 -1.77
CA SER A 187 11.60 -10.21 -2.65
C SER A 187 12.00 -9.12 -3.65
N ASN A 188 11.67 -7.85 -3.39
CA ASN A 188 12.11 -6.74 -4.24
C ASN A 188 13.54 -6.31 -3.86
N THR A 189 14.23 -5.66 -4.78
CA THR A 189 15.50 -4.98 -4.55
C THR A 189 15.29 -3.48 -4.69
N PHE A 190 15.48 -2.74 -3.60
CA PHE A 190 15.37 -1.27 -3.56
C PHE A 190 16.77 -0.64 -3.45
N LYS A 191 17.06 0.34 -4.29
CA LYS A 191 18.33 1.11 -4.23
C LYS A 191 18.24 2.39 -3.40
N LYS A 192 17.04 2.76 -2.96
CA LYS A 192 16.76 3.94 -2.13
C LYS A 192 15.78 3.59 -1.00
N ASN A 193 15.38 4.61 -0.25
CA ASN A 193 14.42 4.49 0.85
C ASN A 193 13.04 4.01 0.37
N VAL A 194 12.36 3.27 1.24
CA VAL A 194 10.99 2.80 1.02
C VAL A 194 10.13 3.16 2.22
N TYR A 195 8.99 3.80 1.99
CA TYR A 195 8.06 4.23 3.02
C TYR A 195 6.79 3.39 2.91
N ILE A 196 6.42 2.68 3.98
CA ILE A 196 5.24 1.80 4.03
C ILE A 196 4.34 2.25 5.18
N TYR A 197 3.28 2.97 4.84
CA TYR A 197 2.50 3.73 5.82
C TYR A 197 1.41 2.94 6.55
N ASP A 198 1.01 1.75 6.07
CA ASP A 198 0.05 0.89 6.78
C ASP A 198 0.69 -0.39 7.32
N ASN A 199 0.37 -0.72 8.57
CA ASN A 199 0.96 -1.85 9.30
C ASN A 199 0.35 -3.23 8.94
N ASN A 200 -0.76 -3.26 8.19
CA ASN A 200 -1.37 -4.48 7.68
C ASN A 200 -0.69 -5.00 6.41
N ASN A 201 0.30 -4.28 5.88
CA ASN A 201 1.10 -4.72 4.76
C ASN A 201 2.07 -5.84 5.16
N LYS A 202 2.13 -6.90 4.37
CA LYS A 202 3.07 -8.01 4.53
C LYS A 202 4.36 -7.70 3.77
N ILE A 203 5.47 -7.56 4.49
CA ILE A 203 6.77 -7.16 3.92
C ILE A 203 7.78 -8.29 4.17
N VAL A 204 8.23 -8.99 3.13
CA VAL A 204 9.07 -10.20 3.33
C VAL A 204 10.21 -10.29 2.34
N GLY A 205 11.45 -10.40 2.83
CA GLY A 205 12.61 -10.74 2.01
C GLY A 205 13.02 -9.68 0.99
N ASN A 206 12.66 -8.41 1.20
CA ASN A 206 13.13 -7.31 0.36
C ASN A 206 14.58 -6.95 0.70
N LYS A 207 15.40 -6.70 -0.32
CA LYS A 207 16.76 -6.20 -0.18
C LYS A 207 16.76 -4.69 -0.35
N VAL A 208 17.48 -3.97 0.50
CA VAL A 208 17.69 -2.53 0.40
C VAL A 208 19.20 -2.26 0.37
N ALA A 209 19.65 -1.33 -0.46
CA ALA A 209 21.07 -0.94 -0.50
C ALA A 209 21.54 -0.39 0.87
N THR A 210 22.80 -0.61 1.22
CA THR A 210 23.37 -0.46 2.57
C THR A 210 23.06 0.86 3.28
N ASN A 211 22.95 1.96 2.55
CA ASN A 211 22.71 3.30 3.10
C ASN A 211 21.23 3.69 3.21
N TYR A 212 20.31 2.80 2.84
CA TYR A 212 18.88 3.09 2.77
C TYR A 212 18.08 2.11 3.63
N LYS A 213 16.81 2.47 3.91
CA LYS A 213 15.97 1.72 4.86
C LYS A 213 14.54 1.56 4.34
N ILE A 214 13.84 0.58 4.93
CA ILE A 214 12.38 0.48 4.86
C ILE A 214 11.82 1.10 6.13
N PHE A 215 11.01 2.15 5.98
CA PHE A 215 10.25 2.80 7.05
C PHE A 215 8.84 2.19 7.09
N THR A 216 8.35 1.79 8.26
CA THR A 216 7.01 1.20 8.42
C THR A 216 6.26 1.82 9.59
N SER A 217 4.93 1.92 9.51
CA SER A 217 4.08 2.44 10.60
C SER A 217 3.79 1.44 11.74
N GLY A 218 4.50 0.30 11.80
CA GLY A 218 4.29 -0.71 12.84
C GLY A 218 5.23 -1.92 12.78
N LYS A 219 5.37 -2.61 13.92
CA LYS A 219 6.34 -3.70 14.17
C LYS A 219 6.08 -5.01 13.41
N LYS A 220 4.88 -5.26 12.88
CA LYS A 220 4.40 -6.63 12.73
C LYS A 220 4.94 -7.42 11.52
N ASN A 221 5.67 -6.82 10.58
CA ASN A 221 5.98 -7.50 9.32
C ASN A 221 7.41 -7.30 8.78
N ILE A 222 8.47 -7.16 9.61
CA ILE A 222 9.86 -7.16 9.11
C ILE A 222 10.59 -8.41 9.62
N LEU A 223 10.68 -9.45 8.79
CA LEU A 223 11.40 -10.69 9.11
C LEU A 223 12.81 -10.70 8.51
N LYS A 224 13.78 -10.71 9.44
CA LYS A 224 15.22 -11.04 9.37
C LYS A 224 16.10 -10.23 8.40
N ASN A 225 17.16 -9.64 8.99
CA ASN A 225 18.36 -9.01 8.40
C ASN A 225 18.38 -7.49 8.13
N ASN A 226 17.62 -6.68 8.88
CA ASN A 226 17.89 -5.24 8.97
C ASN A 226 17.90 -4.80 10.43
N LYS A 227 18.79 -3.85 10.80
CA LYS A 227 18.84 -3.22 12.14
C LYS A 227 17.42 -2.74 12.49
N GLN A 228 16.81 -3.41 13.47
CA GLN A 228 15.39 -3.26 13.79
C GLN A 228 15.18 -1.93 14.51
N SER A 229 13.97 -1.37 14.46
CA SER A 229 13.54 -0.33 15.38
C SER A 229 12.17 -0.66 15.97
N TYR A 230 12.03 -0.59 17.28
CA TYR A 230 10.87 -1.00 18.03
C TYR A 230 10.24 0.18 18.77
N ARG A 231 8.93 0.39 18.59
CA ARG A 231 8.13 1.27 19.46
C ARG A 231 8.04 0.72 20.87
N ASP A 232 8.37 1.52 21.87
CA ASP A 232 8.31 1.13 23.28
C ASP A 232 7.16 1.82 24.05
N LEU A 233 6.69 2.98 23.58
CA LEU A 233 5.61 3.76 24.21
C LEU A 233 4.66 4.33 23.15
N ALA A 234 3.41 4.60 23.54
CA ALA A 234 2.42 5.33 22.76
C ALA A 234 1.81 6.44 23.61
N LEU A 235 1.69 7.64 23.05
CA LEU A 235 0.94 8.75 23.65
C LEU A 235 -0.49 8.77 23.09
N SER A 236 -1.46 9.10 23.94
CA SER A 236 -2.81 9.45 23.48
C SER A 236 -3.38 10.61 24.29
N ASN A 237 -4.19 11.44 23.64
CA ASN A 237 -4.95 12.49 24.31
C ASN A 237 -6.11 11.87 25.09
N VAL A 238 -6.25 12.23 26.37
CA VAL A 238 -7.36 11.77 27.23
C VAL A 238 -8.43 12.85 27.34
N GLY A 239 -8.05 14.12 27.30
CA GLY A 239 -8.99 15.24 27.35
C GLY A 239 -8.48 16.42 28.18
N LYS A 240 -9.35 17.42 28.33
CA LYS A 240 -9.09 18.66 29.08
C LYS A 240 -9.77 18.62 30.44
N ILE A 241 -9.09 19.18 31.44
CA ILE A 241 -9.63 19.44 32.77
C ILE A 241 -9.33 20.90 33.16
N SER A 242 -9.95 21.40 34.24
CA SER A 242 -9.72 22.77 34.73
C SER A 242 -8.24 23.09 35.00
N LYS A 243 -7.46 22.09 35.42
CA LYS A 243 -6.03 22.20 35.75
C LYS A 243 -5.10 22.10 34.53
N GLY A 244 -5.59 21.71 33.35
CA GLY A 244 -4.78 21.55 32.13
C GLY A 244 -5.24 20.39 31.24
N HIS A 245 -4.32 19.77 30.51
CA HIS A 245 -4.62 18.67 29.59
C HIS A 245 -4.03 17.35 30.09
N VAL A 246 -4.81 16.28 29.97
CA VAL A 246 -4.40 14.95 30.41
C VAL A 246 -4.02 14.11 29.20
N LEU A 247 -2.82 13.54 29.25
CA LEU A 247 -2.35 12.55 28.30
C LEU A 247 -2.25 11.17 28.96
N SER A 248 -2.37 10.12 28.16
CA SER A 248 -2.02 8.75 28.56
C SER A 248 -0.74 8.35 27.86
N VAL A 249 0.17 7.74 28.60
CA VAL A 249 1.37 7.08 28.07
C VAL A 249 1.24 5.60 28.33
N LYS A 250 1.20 4.78 27.27
CA LYS A 250 1.07 3.32 27.37
C LYS A 250 2.33 2.63 26.87
N ASN A 251 2.83 1.63 27.60
CA ASN A 251 3.86 0.72 27.11
C ASN A 251 3.25 -0.29 26.13
N ILE A 252 3.51 -0.07 24.84
CA ILE A 252 3.16 -0.96 23.73
C ILE A 252 4.34 -1.82 23.27
N GLY A 253 5.49 -1.69 23.94
CA GLY A 253 6.68 -2.48 23.72
C GLY A 253 6.55 -3.93 24.17
N THR A 254 7.61 -4.70 23.96
CA THR A 254 7.68 -6.12 24.38
C THR A 254 8.34 -6.31 25.74
N LYS A 255 8.99 -5.27 26.27
CA LYS A 255 9.70 -5.24 27.56
C LYS A 255 9.25 -4.03 28.40
N SER A 256 9.60 -4.01 29.68
CA SER A 256 9.43 -2.82 30.52
C SER A 256 10.25 -1.65 29.98
N THR A 257 9.71 -0.43 30.06
CA THR A 257 10.42 0.77 29.61
C THR A 257 11.36 1.29 30.69
N LYS A 258 12.40 2.03 30.28
CA LYS A 258 13.16 2.89 31.20
C LYS A 258 12.35 4.15 31.50
N VAL A 259 12.75 4.88 32.53
CA VAL A 259 12.27 6.25 32.79
C VAL A 259 12.56 7.11 31.56
N CYS A 260 11.55 7.84 31.09
CA CYS A 260 11.64 8.76 29.97
C CYS A 260 10.98 10.10 30.30
N TYR A 261 10.92 11.01 29.33
CA TYR A 261 10.25 12.29 29.50
C TYR A 261 9.26 12.53 28.36
N ILE A 262 8.21 13.29 28.61
CA ILE A 262 7.44 13.98 27.58
C ILE A 262 8.05 15.36 27.44
N LYS A 263 8.55 15.69 26.26
CA LYS A 263 8.92 17.04 25.86
C LYS A 263 7.72 17.74 25.26
N ILE A 264 7.60 19.00 25.63
CA ILE A 264 6.61 19.92 25.08
C ILE A 264 7.43 21.04 24.49
N ASP A 265 7.39 21.13 23.18
CA ASP A 265 8.14 22.11 22.40
C ASP A 265 7.15 23.08 21.76
N ASN A 266 7.50 24.35 21.73
CA ASN A 266 6.94 25.23 20.70
C ASN A 266 7.84 25.09 19.45
N TYR A 267 7.49 25.72 18.33
CA TYR A 267 8.26 25.60 17.08
C TYR A 267 9.73 26.08 17.17
N ASP A 268 10.15 26.70 18.27
CA ASP A 268 11.48 27.29 18.47
C ASP A 268 12.32 26.52 19.52
N ARG A 269 11.70 26.09 20.63
CA ARG A 269 12.42 25.48 21.76
C ARG A 269 11.53 24.57 22.62
N THR A 270 12.17 23.73 23.41
CA THR A 270 11.48 23.01 24.50
C THR A 270 11.01 23.97 25.58
N VAL A 271 9.70 24.03 25.81
CA VAL A 271 9.07 24.87 26.84
C VAL A 271 8.87 24.12 28.15
N TYR A 272 8.76 22.80 28.11
CA TYR A 272 8.58 21.99 29.32
C TYR A 272 8.96 20.52 29.11
N LYS A 273 9.30 19.85 30.21
CA LYS A 273 9.53 18.40 30.23
C LYS A 273 8.81 17.77 31.42
N ILE A 274 8.17 16.64 31.19
CA ILE A 274 7.47 15.89 32.24
C ILE A 274 8.07 14.49 32.34
N LYS A 275 8.51 14.10 33.54
CA LYS A 275 9.07 12.77 33.77
C LYS A 275 7.96 11.72 33.70
N VAL A 276 8.20 10.64 32.96
CA VAL A 276 7.35 9.45 32.89
C VAL A 276 8.11 8.30 33.55
N PRO A 277 7.53 7.65 34.58
CA PRO A 277 8.18 6.52 35.23
C PRO A 277 8.34 5.33 34.28
N ALA A 278 9.20 4.39 34.66
CA ALA A 278 9.30 3.10 33.99
C ALA A 278 7.93 2.38 34.02
N LEU A 279 7.49 1.86 32.87
CA LEU A 279 6.21 1.17 32.76
C LEU A 279 6.46 -0.31 32.42
N LYS A 280 5.84 -1.21 33.18
CA LYS A 280 5.75 -2.64 32.80
C LYS A 280 5.00 -2.78 31.46
N LYS A 281 5.29 -3.85 30.73
CA LYS A 281 4.62 -4.17 29.45
C LYS A 281 3.09 -4.05 29.57
N GLY A 282 2.46 -3.35 28.63
CA GLY A 282 1.01 -3.18 28.55
C GLY A 282 0.40 -2.19 29.55
N LYS A 283 1.18 -1.71 30.54
CA LYS A 283 0.71 -0.74 31.53
C LYS A 283 0.74 0.68 30.97
N SER A 284 -0.07 1.55 31.58
CA SER A 284 -0.17 2.95 31.21
C SER A 284 -0.09 3.85 32.43
N THR A 285 0.26 5.12 32.22
CA THR A 285 0.19 6.17 33.22
C THR A 285 -0.44 7.42 32.61
N LYS A 286 -1.11 8.21 33.43
CA LYS A 286 -1.66 9.50 33.02
C LYS A 286 -0.70 10.62 33.42
N VAL A 287 -0.55 11.59 32.53
CA VAL A 287 0.31 12.75 32.74
C VAL A 287 -0.50 14.01 32.53
N LEU A 288 -0.46 14.91 33.51
CA LEU A 288 -1.08 16.23 33.41
C LEU A 288 -0.07 17.22 32.83
N ILE A 289 -0.46 17.88 31.74
CA ILE A 289 0.18 19.09 31.25
C ILE A 289 -0.53 20.28 31.90
N PRO A 290 0.12 21.00 32.83
CA PRO A 290 -0.53 22.10 33.53
C PRO A 290 -0.92 23.22 32.58
N LYS A 291 -2.06 23.88 32.82
CA LYS A 291 -2.54 25.03 32.02
C LYS A 291 -1.47 26.12 31.82
N ARG A 292 -0.65 26.37 32.85
CA ARG A 292 0.48 27.33 32.77
C ARG A 292 1.54 26.97 31.72
N VAL A 293 1.74 25.67 31.46
CA VAL A 293 2.70 25.19 30.45
C VAL A 293 2.11 25.34 29.06
N ILE A 294 0.82 25.02 28.90
CA ILE A 294 0.10 25.18 27.63
C ILE A 294 0.11 26.65 27.21
N ASN A 295 -0.08 27.57 28.15
CA ASN A 295 0.01 29.01 27.89
C ASN A 295 1.40 29.48 27.44
N LYS A 296 2.48 28.71 27.66
CA LYS A 296 3.84 29.02 27.19
C LYS A 296 4.09 28.58 25.74
N LEU A 297 3.14 27.88 25.12
CA LEU A 297 3.20 27.49 23.71
C LEU A 297 2.87 28.64 22.75
N LYS A 298 2.56 29.82 23.29
CA LYS A 298 2.49 31.05 22.50
C LYS A 298 3.88 31.33 21.94
N TYR A 299 4.00 31.38 20.62
CA TYR A 299 5.22 31.79 19.96
C TYR A 299 4.91 32.87 18.93
N ARG A 300 5.77 33.88 18.86
CA ARG A 300 5.63 35.00 17.93
C ARG A 300 6.54 34.71 16.74
N TYR A 301 5.95 34.54 15.56
CA TYR A 301 6.69 34.41 14.32
C TYR A 301 6.34 35.64 13.47
N TYR A 302 7.29 36.58 13.34
CA TYR A 302 7.08 37.91 12.80
C TYR A 302 5.96 38.71 13.53
N GLU A 303 5.10 39.42 12.81
CA GLU A 303 4.02 40.25 13.36
C GLU A 303 2.82 39.40 13.85
N THR A 304 2.78 38.12 13.50
CA THR A 304 1.66 37.23 13.79
C THR A 304 1.97 36.32 14.99
N ARG A 305 1.04 36.27 15.96
CA ARG A 305 1.11 35.33 17.08
C ARG A 305 0.54 33.99 16.64
N TYR A 306 1.40 32.99 16.52
CA TYR A 306 0.99 31.60 16.28
C TYR A 306 0.86 30.86 17.62
N TYR A 307 -0.13 29.99 17.66
CA TYR A 307 -0.40 29.12 18.80
C TYR A 307 -0.27 27.68 18.34
N GLY A 308 0.88 27.09 18.61
CA GLY A 308 1.10 25.69 18.26
C GLY A 308 2.44 25.18 18.73
N GLY A 309 2.59 23.88 18.60
CA GLY A 309 3.77 23.17 19.05
C GLY A 309 3.53 21.68 19.08
N PHE A 310 4.49 20.98 19.66
CA PHE A 310 4.64 19.55 19.51
C PHE A 310 4.81 18.94 20.89
N ILE A 311 3.99 17.93 21.21
CA ILE A 311 4.21 17.09 22.38
C ILE A 311 4.81 15.79 21.89
N HIS A 312 6.02 15.47 22.34
CA HIS A 312 6.64 14.21 21.98
C HIS A 312 7.35 13.53 23.14
N LEU A 313 7.52 12.21 23.07
CA LEU A 313 8.33 11.50 24.05
C LEU A 313 9.83 11.76 23.79
N ASP A 314 10.51 12.31 24.79
CA ASP A 314 11.95 12.52 24.84
C ASP A 314 12.64 11.25 25.34
N TYR A 315 13.17 10.50 24.38
CA TYR A 315 13.85 9.26 24.66
C TYR A 315 15.37 9.45 24.76
N LYS A 316 15.87 10.32 25.65
CA LYS A 316 17.33 10.34 25.95
C LYS A 316 17.85 8.97 26.47
N ASN A 317 16.94 8.09 26.94
CA ASN A 317 17.20 6.70 27.30
C ASN A 317 16.65 5.71 26.26
N LYS A 318 17.07 5.85 24.99
CA LYS A 318 16.65 5.00 23.85
C LYS A 318 17.25 3.59 23.92
N ASN A 319 16.46 2.58 23.52
CA ASN A 319 17.04 1.47 22.76
C ASN A 319 17.51 2.05 21.43
N LYS A 320 18.72 1.68 20.94
CA LYS A 320 19.40 2.22 19.73
C LYS A 320 18.56 2.16 18.44
N ASP A 321 17.44 1.48 18.54
CA ASP A 321 16.58 0.88 17.56
C ASP A 321 15.14 1.29 17.90
N ALA A 322 14.78 2.58 17.91
CA ALA A 322 13.41 3.01 18.24
C ALA A 322 12.81 3.87 17.12
N ASP A 323 11.59 3.52 16.70
CA ASP A 323 10.81 4.25 15.69
C ASP A 323 10.16 5.49 16.31
N LEU A 324 10.38 6.65 15.68
CA LEU A 324 9.93 7.97 16.16
C LEU A 324 8.61 8.44 15.53
N SER A 325 8.10 7.71 14.52
CA SER A 325 7.09 8.21 13.58
C SER A 325 5.66 8.37 14.11
N ASN A 326 5.32 8.01 15.35
CA ASN A 326 4.01 8.36 15.96
C ASN A 326 4.14 8.58 17.48
N ASN A 327 5.18 9.24 17.95
CA ASN A 327 5.27 9.63 19.36
C ASN A 327 5.09 11.13 19.53
N HIS A 328 4.22 11.68 18.70
CA HIS A 328 4.07 13.10 18.51
C HIS A 328 2.58 13.44 18.46
N LEU A 329 2.17 14.45 19.24
CA LEU A 329 0.83 15.03 19.20
C LEU A 329 0.97 16.50 18.81
N ASP A 330 0.24 16.89 17.78
CA ASP A 330 0.15 18.27 17.35
C ASP A 330 -0.78 19.07 18.26
N LEU A 331 -0.29 20.23 18.66
CA LEU A 331 -1.09 21.23 19.36
C LEU A 331 -1.48 22.31 18.37
N VAL A 332 -2.78 22.37 18.05
CA VAL A 332 -3.33 23.41 17.18
C VAL A 332 -4.35 24.21 17.99
N SER A 333 -4.13 25.51 18.13
CA SER A 333 -5.13 26.39 18.75
C SER A 333 -6.12 26.89 17.71
N ASN A 334 -7.40 26.85 18.07
CA ASN A 334 -8.42 27.64 17.39
C ASN A 334 -8.73 28.90 18.21
N LYS A 335 -9.41 29.91 17.64
CA LYS A 335 -9.72 31.21 18.29
C LYS A 335 -10.44 31.11 19.66
N LYS A 336 -10.97 29.92 20.02
CA LYS A 336 -11.69 29.64 21.29
C LYS A 336 -10.90 28.79 22.31
N GLY A 337 -9.62 28.49 22.06
CA GLY A 337 -8.74 27.74 22.98
C GLY A 337 -7.89 26.66 22.30
N TYR A 338 -6.99 26.01 23.07
CA TYR A 338 -6.08 24.97 22.56
C TYR A 338 -6.79 23.64 22.37
N GLU A 339 -6.78 23.06 21.17
CA GLU A 339 -7.16 21.67 20.94
C GLU A 339 -5.91 20.81 20.70
N VAL A 340 -5.90 19.62 21.30
CA VAL A 340 -4.81 18.65 21.12
C VAL A 340 -5.33 17.63 20.12
N TYR A 341 -4.83 17.73 18.91
CA TYR A 341 -5.18 16.78 17.88
C TYR A 341 -4.19 15.63 17.93
N VAL A 342 -4.73 14.42 18.03
CA VAL A 342 -3.94 13.22 17.73
C VAL A 342 -3.82 13.20 16.22
N ASN A 343 -2.73 13.74 15.68
CA ASN A 343 -2.41 13.49 14.28
C ASN A 343 -1.96 12.02 14.21
N MET A 344 -2.86 11.18 13.73
CA MET A 344 -2.50 9.88 13.18
C MET A 344 -1.91 10.15 11.80
N MET A 345 -0.63 10.55 11.75
CA MET A 345 0.18 10.46 10.53
C MET A 345 0.98 9.17 10.52
#